data_AF-A0A830CQA7-F1
#
_entry.id   AF-A0A830CQA7-F1
#
_cell.length_a   1.000
_cell.length_b   1.000
_cell.length_c   1.000
_cell.angle_alpha   90.00
_cell.angle_beta   90.00
_cell.angle_gamma   90.00
#
_symmetry.space_group_name_H-M   'P 1'
#
loop_
_entity.id
_entity.type
_entity.pdbx_description
1 polymer ?
#
loop_
_entity_poly.entity_id
_entity_poly.type
_entity_poly.pdbx_seq_one_letter_code
_entity_poly.pdbx_strand_id
1 'polypeptide(L)'
;MYPNPRIPAQNRIRKEFIRSVACNHAIRDFKRDKHGGAYIKNLLSKAGPNKKGALQDCKKSYDDIISAFNSALSEVRDDKEYLTATYGLLIGSTDTFQPCLDDVAAGKIKDGTILNGNDVALIYAFSAYQAVDSIPEQVTVTG
;
A
#
# COMPACT_ATOMS: atom_id res chain seq x y z
N MET A 1 -13.42 -32.35 -30.83
CA MET A 1 -13.60 -32.10 -29.39
C MET A 1 -13.38 -30.61 -29.17
N TYR A 2 -14.45 -29.82 -28.97
CA TYR A 2 -14.32 -28.41 -28.62
C TYR A 2 -14.01 -28.30 -27.12
N PRO A 3 -13.00 -27.52 -26.69
CA PRO A 3 -12.71 -27.35 -25.28
C PRO A 3 -13.90 -26.70 -24.56
N ASN A 4 -14.27 -27.24 -23.40
CA ASN A 4 -15.37 -26.76 -22.58
C ASN A 4 -15.08 -25.34 -22.06
N PRO A 5 -15.83 -24.30 -22.49
CA PRO A 5 -15.53 -22.90 -22.18
C PRO A 5 -15.82 -22.51 -20.71
N ARG A 6 -16.34 -23.42 -19.87
CA ARG A 6 -16.63 -23.13 -18.45
C ARG A 6 -15.40 -23.21 -17.53
N ILE A 7 -14.37 -23.95 -17.92
CA ILE A 7 -13.16 -24.19 -17.09
C ILE A 7 -12.26 -22.93 -17.00
N PRO A 8 -12.03 -22.15 -18.08
CA PRO A 8 -11.23 -20.93 -18.02
C PRO A 8 -11.83 -19.84 -17.13
N ALA A 9 -13.16 -19.66 -17.18
CA ALA A 9 -13.87 -18.60 -16.45
C ALA A 9 -13.85 -18.84 -14.93
N GLN A 10 -14.06 -20.08 -14.47
CA GLN A 10 -13.97 -20.40 -13.04
C GLN A 10 -12.55 -20.23 -12.49
N ASN A 11 -11.53 -20.59 -13.26
CA ASN A 11 -10.13 -20.37 -12.87
C ASN A 11 -9.77 -18.88 -12.83
N ARG A 12 -10.36 -18.05 -13.69
CA ARG A 12 -10.18 -16.59 -13.68
C ARG A 12 -10.79 -15.98 -12.42
N ILE A 13 -12.05 -16.29 -12.12
CA ILE A 13 -12.77 -15.80 -10.92
C ILE A 13 -12.03 -16.22 -9.64
N ARG A 14 -11.53 -17.46 -9.58
CA ARG A 14 -10.79 -17.96 -8.41
C ARG A 14 -9.46 -17.24 -8.19
N LYS A 15 -8.76 -16.88 -9.27
CA LYS A 15 -7.51 -16.08 -9.19
C LYS A 15 -7.78 -14.64 -8.78
N GLU A 16 -8.82 -14.01 -9.33
CA GLU A 16 -9.24 -12.65 -8.96
C GLU A 16 -9.63 -12.58 -7.47
N PHE A 17 -10.37 -13.57 -6.98
CA PHE A 17 -10.74 -13.67 -5.56
C PHE A 17 -9.50 -13.83 -4.66
N ILE A 18 -8.57 -14.73 -4.98
CA ILE A 18 -7.35 -14.94 -4.18
C ILE A 18 -6.49 -13.66 -4.13
N ARG A 19 -6.36 -12.94 -5.26
CA ARG A 19 -5.59 -11.69 -5.35
C ARG A 19 -6.23 -10.54 -4.58
N SER A 20 -7.56 -10.41 -4.68
CA SER A 20 -8.32 -9.45 -3.85
C SER A 20 -8.19 -9.76 -2.36
N VAL A 21 -8.17 -11.04 -1.97
CA VAL A 21 -7.95 -11.45 -0.57
C VAL A 21 -6.53 -11.12 -0.11
N ALA A 22 -5.52 -11.31 -0.96
CA ALA A 22 -4.13 -10.96 -0.66
C ALA A 22 -3.94 -9.45 -0.47
N CYS A 23 -4.50 -8.63 -1.35
CA CYS A 23 -4.52 -7.17 -1.21
C CYS A 23 -5.21 -6.74 0.10
N ASN A 24 -6.39 -7.31 0.38
CA ASN A 24 -7.11 -7.10 1.63
C ASN A 24 -6.31 -7.50 2.88
N HIS A 25 -5.46 -8.52 2.79
CA HIS A 25 -4.64 -8.99 3.91
C HIS A 25 -3.47 -8.05 4.13
N ALA A 26 -2.71 -7.70 3.09
CA ALA A 26 -1.61 -6.75 3.14
C ALA A 26 -2.04 -5.40 3.72
N ILE A 27 -3.20 -4.88 3.28
CA ILE A 27 -3.75 -3.62 3.79
C ILE A 27 -4.17 -3.72 5.26
N ARG A 28 -4.75 -4.84 5.67
CA ARG A 28 -5.16 -5.05 7.07
C ARG A 28 -3.96 -5.23 8.00
N ASP A 29 -2.94 -5.93 7.56
CA ASP A 29 -1.71 -6.15 8.32
C ASP A 29 -0.95 -4.83 8.49
N PHE A 30 -0.84 -4.04 7.42
CA PHE A 30 -0.27 -2.70 7.49
C PHE A 30 -1.03 -1.77 8.46
N LYS A 31 -2.37 -1.80 8.47
CA LYS A 31 -3.17 -1.03 9.45
C LYS A 31 -3.01 -1.53 10.89
N ARG A 32 -2.78 -2.83 11.08
CA ARG A 32 -2.56 -3.43 12.39
C ARG A 32 -1.16 -3.16 12.91
N ASP A 33 -0.22 -2.86 12.02
CA ASP A 33 1.12 -2.45 12.36
C ASP A 33 1.06 -1.04 12.98
N LYS A 34 0.87 -1.01 14.32
CA LYS A 34 0.78 0.22 15.13
C LYS A 34 2.10 1.02 15.19
N HIS A 35 3.09 0.63 14.40
CA HIS A 35 4.49 0.98 14.58
C HIS A 35 4.92 2.26 13.87
N GLY A 36 4.18 2.73 12.86
CA GLY A 36 4.49 3.98 12.15
C GLY A 36 3.86 5.22 12.80
N GLY A 37 2.64 5.55 12.39
CA GLY A 37 2.02 6.85 12.69
C GLY A 37 1.79 7.15 14.18
N ALA A 38 1.33 6.17 14.97
CA ALA A 38 1.10 6.35 16.41
C ALA A 38 2.41 6.50 17.19
N TYR A 39 3.42 5.72 16.81
CA TYR A 39 4.77 5.81 17.39
C TYR A 39 5.43 7.16 17.06
N ILE A 40 5.39 7.58 15.79
CA ILE A 40 5.93 8.87 15.35
C ILE A 40 5.21 10.03 16.04
N LYS A 41 3.89 9.94 16.24
CA LYS A 41 3.13 10.94 17.02
C LYS A 41 3.65 11.07 18.45
N ASN A 42 3.98 9.96 19.10
CA ASN A 42 4.57 9.97 20.44
C ASN A 42 5.99 10.58 20.42
N LEU A 43 6.81 10.27 19.40
CA LEU A 43 8.14 10.86 19.25
C LEU A 43 8.06 12.38 19.01
N LEU A 44 7.12 12.84 18.17
CA LEU A 44 6.90 14.26 17.89
C LEU A 44 6.63 15.08 19.15
N SER A 45 5.91 14.51 20.13
CA SER A 45 5.63 15.18 21.41
C SER A 45 6.89 15.42 22.27
N LYS A 46 7.98 14.71 22.00
CA LYS A 46 9.25 14.73 22.75
C LYS A 46 10.42 15.26 21.92
N ALA A 47 10.20 15.54 20.64
CA ALA A 47 11.25 15.88 19.70
C ALA A 47 11.71 17.33 19.86
N GLY A 48 13.03 17.52 19.88
CA GLY A 48 13.64 18.85 19.72
C GLY A 48 13.44 19.41 18.31
N PRO A 49 13.63 20.73 18.11
CA PRO A 49 13.34 21.41 16.84
C PRO A 49 14.06 20.79 15.64
N ASN A 50 15.28 20.31 15.83
CA ASN A 50 16.11 19.73 14.77
C ASN A 50 15.59 18.40 14.19
N LYS A 51 14.72 17.68 14.93
CA LYS A 51 14.13 16.40 14.47
C LYS A 51 12.65 16.52 14.12
N LYS A 52 12.03 17.65 14.47
CA LYS A 52 10.58 17.83 14.38
C LYS A 52 10.10 17.80 12.93
N GLY A 53 10.80 18.51 12.02
CA GLY A 53 10.47 18.50 10.59
C GLY A 53 10.51 17.09 10.02
N ALA A 54 11.63 16.39 10.20
CA ALA A 54 11.78 15.03 9.67
C ALA A 54 10.74 14.04 10.21
N LEU A 55 10.41 14.13 11.49
CA LEU A 55 9.35 13.30 12.07
C LEU A 55 7.95 13.68 11.56
N GLN A 56 7.72 14.94 11.18
CA GLN A 56 6.46 15.36 10.56
C GLN A 56 6.34 14.80 9.14
N ASP A 57 7.42 14.85 8.36
CA ASP A 57 7.48 14.30 7.01
C ASP A 57 7.23 12.79 7.05
N CYS A 58 7.91 12.07 7.96
CA CYS A 58 7.61 10.66 8.19
C CYS A 58 6.16 10.41 8.61
N LYS A 59 5.62 11.14 9.58
CA LYS A 59 4.22 10.96 9.99
C LYS A 59 3.27 11.12 8.80
N LYS A 60 3.48 12.17 7.99
CA LYS A 60 2.66 12.45 6.83
C LYS A 60 2.74 11.31 5.81
N SER A 61 3.94 10.83 5.50
CA SER A 61 4.13 9.67 4.62
C SER A 61 3.36 8.43 5.09
N TYR A 62 3.35 8.13 6.39
CA TYR A 62 2.55 7.02 6.94
C TYR A 62 1.04 7.27 6.82
N ASP A 63 0.56 8.47 7.08
CA ASP A 63 -0.88 8.78 6.96
C ASP A 63 -1.35 8.72 5.50
N ASP A 64 -0.52 9.20 4.59
CA ASP A 64 -0.84 9.26 3.17
C ASP A 64 -0.83 7.86 2.54
N ILE A 65 0.14 7.00 2.87
CA ILE A 65 0.13 5.61 2.37
C ILE A 65 -1.06 4.80 2.92
N ILE A 66 -1.46 5.03 4.19
CA ILE A 66 -2.70 4.46 4.75
C ILE A 66 -3.91 4.91 3.93
N SER A 67 -3.95 6.19 3.54
CA SER A 67 -5.03 6.74 2.73
C SER A 67 -5.07 6.14 1.32
N ALA A 68 -3.90 5.98 0.68
CA ALA A 68 -3.78 5.31 -0.62
C ALA A 68 -4.27 3.85 -0.54
N PHE A 69 -3.91 3.11 0.50
CA PHE A 69 -4.43 1.77 0.73
C PHE A 69 -5.94 1.72 0.92
N ASN A 70 -6.52 2.70 1.63
CA ASN A 70 -7.97 2.77 1.80
C ASN A 70 -8.68 3.01 0.47
N SER A 71 -8.17 3.92 -0.36
CA SER A 71 -8.72 4.21 -1.69
C SER A 71 -8.66 2.97 -2.57
N ALA A 72 -7.47 2.39 -2.71
CA ALA A 72 -7.27 1.20 -3.53
C ALA A 72 -8.12 0.01 -3.07
N LEU A 73 -8.34 -0.16 -1.77
CA LEU A 73 -9.25 -1.17 -1.26
C LEU A 73 -10.70 -0.93 -1.70
N SER A 74 -11.17 0.31 -1.62
CA SER A 74 -12.52 0.70 -2.08
C SER A 74 -12.66 0.42 -3.57
N GLU A 75 -11.71 0.90 -4.37
CA GLU A 75 -11.71 0.77 -5.83
C GLU A 75 -11.69 -0.71 -6.26
N VAL A 76 -10.88 -1.57 -5.62
CA VAL A 76 -10.83 -3.02 -5.91
C VAL A 76 -12.11 -3.73 -5.47
N ARG A 77 -12.61 -3.42 -4.28
CA ARG A 77 -13.72 -4.17 -3.66
C ARG A 77 -15.06 -3.78 -4.25
N ASP A 78 -15.30 -2.47 -4.34
CA ASP A 78 -16.61 -1.89 -4.57
C ASP A 78 -16.77 -1.52 -6.06
N ASP A 79 -15.75 -0.90 -6.66
CA ASP A 79 -15.86 -0.31 -8.01
C ASP A 79 -15.26 -1.18 -9.13
N LYS A 80 -14.44 -2.19 -8.77
CA LYS A 80 -13.65 -3.01 -9.70
C LYS A 80 -12.68 -2.20 -10.57
N GLU A 81 -12.28 -1.03 -10.09
CA GLU A 81 -11.32 -0.13 -10.77
C GLU A 81 -9.87 -0.52 -10.44
N TYR A 82 -9.38 -1.60 -11.05
CA TYR A 82 -8.04 -2.12 -10.76
C TYR A 82 -6.91 -1.19 -11.23
N LEU A 83 -7.12 -0.43 -12.32
CA LEU A 83 -6.12 0.50 -12.85
C LEU A 83 -5.91 1.68 -11.90
N THR A 84 -7.01 2.33 -11.49
CA THR A 84 -6.98 3.43 -10.51
C THR A 84 -6.34 2.96 -9.20
N ALA A 85 -6.70 1.77 -8.74
CA ALA A 85 -6.19 1.22 -7.48
C ALA A 85 -4.68 0.94 -7.56
N THR A 86 -4.23 0.38 -8.68
CA THR A 86 -2.81 0.12 -8.94
C THR A 86 -2.02 1.43 -8.97
N TYR A 87 -2.54 2.46 -9.63
CA TYR A 87 -1.91 3.77 -9.71
C TYR A 87 -1.81 4.44 -8.33
N GLY A 88 -2.90 4.44 -7.55
CA GLY A 88 -2.91 4.99 -6.20
C GLY A 88 -1.94 4.27 -5.27
N LEU A 89 -1.86 2.93 -5.35
CA LEU A 89 -0.88 2.14 -4.59
C LEU A 89 0.55 2.47 -4.99
N LEU A 90 0.84 2.65 -6.28
CA LEU A 90 2.18 2.98 -6.75
C LEU A 90 2.62 4.34 -6.20
N ILE A 91 1.81 5.40 -6.39
CA ILE A 91 2.10 6.74 -5.87
C ILE A 91 2.25 6.72 -4.34
N GLY A 92 1.36 6.01 -3.65
CA GLY A 92 1.44 5.85 -2.19
C GLY A 92 2.76 5.23 -1.74
N SER A 93 3.25 4.24 -2.49
CA SER A 93 4.47 3.47 -2.18
C SER A 93 5.76 4.18 -2.57
N THR A 94 5.73 5.04 -3.59
CA THR A 94 6.91 5.77 -4.09
C THR A 94 6.89 7.21 -3.59
N ASP A 95 6.13 8.06 -4.26
CA ASP A 95 6.24 9.52 -4.19
C ASP A 95 5.85 10.04 -2.81
N THR A 96 4.82 9.41 -2.24
CA THR A 96 4.24 9.84 -0.98
C THR A 96 5.05 9.37 0.24
N PHE A 97 5.76 8.26 0.10
CA PHE A 97 6.63 7.73 1.15
C PHE A 97 8.07 8.27 1.07
N GLN A 98 8.48 8.78 -0.09
CA GLN A 98 9.83 9.26 -0.37
C GLN A 98 10.37 10.28 0.65
N PRO A 99 9.62 11.31 1.11
CA PRO A 99 10.16 12.28 2.06
C PRO A 99 10.68 11.66 3.35
N CYS A 100 9.98 10.65 3.88
CA CYS A 100 10.44 9.92 5.07
C CYS A 100 11.72 9.14 4.81
N LEU A 101 11.82 8.51 3.64
CA LEU A 101 13.01 7.75 3.23
C LEU A 101 14.22 8.67 3.04
N ASP A 102 14.02 9.84 2.44
CA ASP A 102 15.07 10.83 2.24
C ASP A 102 15.61 11.36 3.57
N ASP A 103 14.74 11.62 4.55
CA ASP A 103 15.16 12.07 5.88
C ASP A 103 15.89 10.99 6.68
N VAL A 104 15.49 9.74 6.51
CA VAL A 104 16.21 8.58 7.05
C VAL A 104 17.59 8.46 6.38
N ALA A 105 17.66 8.50 5.05
CA ALA A 105 18.90 8.37 4.29
C ALA A 105 19.89 9.51 4.58
N ALA A 106 19.37 10.73 4.78
CA ALA A 106 20.16 11.89 5.21
C ALA A 106 20.61 11.80 6.70
N GLY A 107 20.22 10.76 7.43
CA GLY A 107 20.59 10.54 8.82
C GLY A 107 19.90 11.47 9.82
N LYS A 108 18.85 12.19 9.40
CA LYS A 108 18.04 13.05 10.28
C LYS A 108 17.20 12.22 11.26
N ILE A 109 16.83 11.00 10.84
CA ILE A 109 16.16 9.99 11.66
C ILE A 109 17.07 8.76 11.76
N LYS A 110 17.37 8.34 12.99
CA LYS A 110 18.16 7.13 13.28
C LYS A 110 17.41 6.15 14.19
N ASP A 111 16.10 6.34 14.32
CA ASP A 111 15.28 5.53 15.20
C ASP A 111 15.01 4.16 14.56
N GLY A 112 15.48 3.09 15.20
CA GLY A 112 15.37 1.73 14.66
C GLY A 112 13.93 1.27 14.44
N THR A 113 12.96 1.81 15.20
CA THR A 113 11.55 1.49 15.01
C THR A 113 11.01 2.12 13.73
N ILE A 114 11.41 3.37 13.43
CA ILE A 114 11.03 4.04 12.18
C ILE A 114 11.68 3.35 10.99
N LEU A 115 12.96 2.99 11.10
CA LEU A 115 13.67 2.27 10.02
C LEU A 115 12.96 0.95 9.67
N ASN A 116 12.74 0.10 10.67
CA ASN A 116 12.06 -1.17 10.47
C ASN A 116 10.60 -0.98 10.00
N GLY A 117 9.91 0.03 10.54
CA GLY A 117 8.57 0.38 10.09
C GLY A 117 8.54 0.77 8.61
N ASN A 118 9.53 1.52 8.13
CA ASN A 118 9.59 1.96 6.73
C ASN A 118 9.79 0.74 5.80
N ASP A 119 10.69 -0.17 6.16
CA ASP A 119 10.92 -1.40 5.39
C ASP A 119 9.64 -2.24 5.30
N VAL A 120 8.97 -2.45 6.44
CA VAL A 120 7.71 -3.21 6.51
C VAL A 120 6.59 -2.52 5.73
N ALA A 121 6.47 -1.19 5.84
CA ALA A 121 5.49 -0.41 5.11
C ALA A 121 5.62 -0.60 3.59
N LEU A 122 6.84 -0.46 3.08
CA LEU A 122 7.13 -0.62 1.65
C LEU A 122 6.88 -2.04 1.17
N ILE A 123 7.23 -3.07 1.96
CA ILE A 123 6.95 -4.47 1.63
C ILE A 123 5.44 -4.67 1.42
N TYR A 124 4.61 -4.20 2.36
CA TYR A 124 3.16 -4.32 2.22
C TYR A 124 2.62 -3.52 1.04
N ALA A 125 3.18 -2.33 0.80
CA ALA A 125 2.73 -1.44 -0.27
C ALA A 125 3.01 -2.01 -1.65
N PHE A 126 4.24 -2.48 -1.90
CA PHE A 126 4.57 -3.15 -3.15
C PHE A 126 3.86 -4.49 -3.30
N SER A 127 3.62 -5.23 -2.21
CA SER A 127 2.84 -6.46 -2.25
C SER A 127 1.39 -6.21 -2.66
N ALA A 128 0.76 -5.16 -2.13
CA ALA A 128 -0.59 -4.77 -2.51
C ALA A 128 -0.63 -4.30 -3.98
N TYR A 129 0.32 -3.47 -4.39
CA TYR A 129 0.47 -3.02 -5.78
C TYR A 129 0.53 -4.22 -6.74
N GLN A 130 1.45 -5.16 -6.51
CA GLN A 130 1.59 -6.35 -7.36
C GLN A 130 0.34 -7.23 -7.36
N ALA A 131 -0.34 -7.34 -6.21
CA ALA A 131 -1.57 -8.11 -6.12
C ALA A 131 -2.67 -7.53 -7.00
N VAL A 132 -2.83 -6.20 -7.03
CA VAL A 132 -3.83 -5.51 -7.85
C VAL A 132 -3.42 -5.47 -9.33
N ASP A 133 -2.18 -5.10 -9.64
CA ASP A 133 -1.63 -5.03 -11.01
C ASP A 133 -1.76 -6.37 -11.75
N SER A 134 -1.62 -7.48 -11.03
CA SER A 134 -1.76 -8.81 -11.62
C SER A 134 -3.20 -9.18 -12.01
N ILE A 135 -4.22 -8.40 -11.62
CA ILE A 135 -5.63 -8.63 -11.95
C ILE A 135 -5.85 -8.21 -13.42
N PRO A 136 -6.19 -9.14 -14.32
CA PRO A 136 -6.39 -8.81 -15.72
C PRO A 136 -7.60 -7.90 -15.87
N GLU A 137 -7.38 -6.71 -16.42
CA GLU A 137 -8.43 -5.75 -16.76
C GLU A 137 -9.54 -6.49 -17.53
N GLN A 138 -10.78 -6.36 -17.06
CA GLN A 138 -11.89 -6.97 -17.78
C GLN A 138 -12.15 -6.11 -19.01
N VAL A 139 -11.47 -6.45 -20.11
CA VAL A 139 -11.80 -5.93 -21.44
C VAL A 139 -13.23 -6.38 -21.72
N THR A 140 -14.18 -5.47 -21.53
CA THR A 140 -15.52 -5.60 -22.09
C THR A 140 -15.36 -5.56 -23.60
N VAL A 141 -15.35 -6.74 -24.22
CA VAL A 141 -15.52 -6.87 -25.66
C VAL A 141 -16.96 -6.46 -25.95
N THR A 142 -17.16 -5.18 -26.28
CA THR A 142 -18.37 -4.72 -26.95
C THR A 142 -18.35 -5.33 -28.36
N GLY A 143 -19.19 -6.35 -28.55
CA GLY A 143 -19.55 -6.85 -29.89
C GLY A 143 -20.52 -5.91 -30.59
#